data_AF-A0A844EE02-F1
#
_entry.id   AF-A0A844EE02-F1
#
_cell.length_a   1.000
_cell.length_b   1.000
_cell.length_c   1.000
_cell.angle_alpha   90.00
_cell.angle_beta   90.00
_cell.angle_gamma   90.00
#
_symmetry.space_group_name_H-M   'P 1'
#
loop_
_entity.id
_entity.type
_entity.pdbx_description
1 polymer ?
#
loop_
_entity_poly.entity_id
_entity_poly.type
_entity_poly.pdbx_seq_one_letter_code
_entity_poly.pdbx_strand_id
1 'polypeptide(L)'
;IVGLNSYGFSSAIASSIYQKYHEDALTIIANNPYQLVEDIDGISFKRADAIALKLGLVPDSDERIRAGLMYAINELCLKNGDTYTTTQPLIEMASSVLEDNSEQQISGKKLAASLVALAKEGKVIGEENRIYLTRLYNAEVQIADHLNR
;
A
#
# COMPACT_ATOMS: atom_id res chain seq x y z
N ILE A 1 -23.11 -10.33 -5.86
CA ILE A 1 -21.83 -10.95 -6.32
C ILE A 1 -21.44 -10.55 -7.75
N VAL A 2 -22.38 -10.37 -8.69
CA VAL A 2 -22.09 -10.09 -10.12
C VAL A 2 -21.18 -8.86 -10.36
N GLY A 3 -21.31 -7.79 -9.56
CA GLY A 3 -20.49 -6.58 -9.71
C GLY A 3 -19.01 -6.71 -9.30
N LEU A 4 -18.64 -7.66 -8.42
CA LEU A 4 -17.24 -7.83 -7.99
C LEU A 4 -16.43 -8.68 -8.98
N ASN A 5 -17.08 -9.68 -9.58
CA ASN A 5 -16.46 -10.52 -10.61
C ASN A 5 -16.16 -9.71 -11.89
N SER A 6 -16.95 -8.68 -12.22
CA SER A 6 -16.67 -7.79 -13.35
C SER A 6 -15.40 -6.94 -13.18
N TYR A 7 -14.95 -6.71 -11.94
CA TYR A 7 -13.67 -6.05 -11.67
C TYR A 7 -12.46 -6.98 -11.85
N GLY A 8 -12.69 -8.27 -12.15
CA GLY A 8 -11.62 -9.25 -12.36
C GLY A 8 -11.12 -9.92 -11.09
N PHE A 9 -11.86 -9.81 -9.98
CA PHE A 9 -11.56 -10.58 -8.77
C PHE A 9 -11.95 -12.05 -8.95
N SER A 10 -11.17 -12.94 -8.33
CA SER A 10 -11.56 -14.35 -8.22
C SER A 10 -12.77 -14.49 -7.29
N SER A 11 -13.53 -15.57 -7.44
CA SER A 11 -14.72 -15.83 -6.60
C SER A 11 -14.39 -15.80 -5.09
N ALA A 12 -13.21 -16.31 -4.70
CA ALA A 12 -12.75 -16.28 -3.32
C ALA A 12 -12.53 -14.84 -2.81
N ILE A 13 -11.82 -14.01 -3.59
CA ILE A 13 -11.57 -12.61 -3.22
C ILE A 13 -12.87 -11.81 -3.19
N ALA A 14 -13.75 -11.99 -4.19
CA ALA A 14 -15.05 -11.34 -4.22
C ALA A 14 -15.91 -11.70 -2.99
N SER A 15 -15.85 -12.95 -2.52
CA SER A 15 -16.51 -13.38 -1.29
C SER A 15 -15.91 -12.70 -0.06
N SER A 16 -14.57 -12.62 0.06
CA SER A 16 -13.91 -11.95 1.18
C SER A 16 -14.26 -10.46 1.27
N ILE A 17 -14.27 -9.77 0.12
CA ILE A 17 -14.69 -8.36 0.02
C ILE A 17 -16.14 -8.21 0.50
N TYR A 18 -17.04 -9.06 -0.01
CA TYR A 18 -18.46 -9.01 0.36
C TYR A 18 -18.69 -9.35 1.83
N GLN A 19 -17.96 -10.30 2.40
CA GLN A 19 -18.04 -10.62 3.83
C GLN A 19 -17.56 -9.47 4.72
N LYS A 20 -16.60 -8.66 4.25
CA LYS A 20 -16.08 -7.52 5.02
C LYS A 20 -16.97 -6.30 4.94
N TYR A 21 -17.42 -5.92 3.74
CA TYR A 21 -18.13 -4.66 3.50
C TYR A 21 -19.60 -4.81 3.14
N HIS A 22 -20.08 -6.03 2.90
CA HIS A 22 -21.47 -6.33 2.57
C HIS A 22 -21.97 -5.48 1.39
N GLU A 23 -23.05 -4.72 1.61
CA GLU A 23 -23.70 -3.90 0.59
C GLU A 23 -22.85 -2.68 0.20
N ASP A 24 -21.98 -2.21 1.10
CA ASP A 24 -21.11 -1.05 0.87
C ASP A 24 -19.86 -1.38 0.04
N ALA A 25 -19.62 -2.66 -0.27
CA ALA A 25 -18.44 -3.11 -1.00
C ALA A 25 -18.21 -2.31 -2.30
N LEU A 26 -19.26 -2.11 -3.10
CA LEU A 26 -19.13 -1.37 -4.37
C LEU A 26 -18.83 0.11 -4.15
N THR A 27 -19.44 0.72 -3.12
CA THR A 27 -19.24 2.13 -2.78
C THR A 27 -17.82 2.38 -2.27
N ILE A 28 -17.31 1.50 -1.41
CA ILE A 28 -15.94 1.58 -0.90
C ILE A 28 -14.94 1.41 -2.04
N ILE A 29 -15.14 0.44 -2.93
CA ILE A 29 -14.27 0.23 -4.10
C ILE A 29 -14.30 1.44 -5.04
N ALA A 30 -15.46 2.04 -5.24
CA ALA A 30 -15.60 3.22 -6.10
C ALA A 30 -14.90 4.46 -5.50
N ASN A 31 -14.89 4.59 -4.18
CA ASN A 31 -14.26 5.73 -3.50
C ASN A 31 -12.76 5.52 -3.27
N ASN A 32 -12.37 4.38 -2.71
CA ASN A 32 -11.00 4.00 -2.35
C ASN A 32 -10.76 2.49 -2.59
N PRO A 33 -10.36 2.07 -3.80
CA PRO A 33 -10.04 0.68 -4.09
C PRO A 33 -8.75 0.22 -3.42
N TYR A 34 -7.89 1.13 -2.97
CA TYR A 34 -6.64 0.79 -2.28
C TYR A 34 -6.89 0.29 -0.86
N GLN A 35 -8.02 0.64 -0.25
CA GLN A 35 -8.43 0.10 1.04
C GLN A 35 -8.49 -1.45 1.01
N LEU A 36 -8.86 -2.02 -0.14
CA LEU A 36 -8.88 -3.47 -0.33
C LEU A 36 -7.51 -4.14 -0.09
N VAL A 37 -6.41 -3.44 -0.34
CA VAL A 37 -5.04 -3.95 -0.14
C VAL A 37 -4.74 -4.10 1.35
N GLU A 38 -5.24 -3.19 2.18
CA GLU A 38 -5.08 -3.30 3.64
C GLU A 38 -6.04 -4.33 4.24
N ASP A 39 -7.24 -4.42 3.67
CA ASP A 39 -8.36 -5.10 4.31
C ASP A 39 -8.58 -6.54 3.88
N ILE A 40 -8.06 -6.95 2.72
CA ILE A 40 -8.32 -8.25 2.09
C ILE A 40 -7.00 -8.92 1.65
N ASP A 41 -6.72 -10.08 2.23
CA ASP A 41 -5.56 -10.89 1.85
C ASP A 41 -5.62 -11.34 0.38
N GLY A 42 -4.49 -11.25 -0.32
CA GLY A 42 -4.36 -11.67 -1.72
C GLY A 42 -4.68 -10.59 -2.76
N ILE A 43 -5.01 -9.37 -2.32
CA ILE A 43 -5.10 -8.19 -3.19
C ILE A 43 -3.80 -7.40 -3.07
N SER A 44 -3.08 -7.27 -4.18
CA SER A 44 -1.88 -6.42 -4.27
C SER A 44 -2.22 -5.02 -4.76
N PHE A 45 -1.35 -4.05 -4.47
CA PHE A 45 -1.46 -2.68 -4.98
C PHE A 45 -1.70 -2.65 -6.50
N LYS A 46 -0.93 -3.43 -7.27
CA LYS A 46 -1.07 -3.49 -8.74
C LYS A 46 -2.49 -3.86 -9.19
N ARG A 47 -3.15 -4.78 -8.47
CA ARG A 47 -4.55 -5.16 -8.76
C ARG A 47 -5.52 -4.05 -8.40
N ALA A 48 -5.37 -3.45 -7.21
CA ALA A 48 -6.20 -2.33 -6.80
C ALA A 48 -6.05 -1.12 -7.74
N ASP A 49 -4.83 -0.83 -8.18
CA ASP A 49 -4.52 0.27 -9.09
C ASP A 49 -5.12 0.04 -10.49
N ALA A 50 -5.05 -1.18 -11.01
CA ALA A 50 -5.71 -1.53 -12.28
C ALA A 50 -7.23 -1.34 -12.22
N ILE A 51 -7.85 -1.56 -11.06
CA ILE A 51 -9.28 -1.32 -10.85
C ILE A 51 -9.56 0.17 -10.71
N ALA A 52 -8.73 0.90 -9.97
CA ALA A 52 -8.82 2.35 -9.82
C ALA A 52 -8.84 3.07 -11.18
N LEU A 53 -7.93 2.67 -12.08
CA LEU A 53 -7.86 3.22 -13.44
C LEU A 53 -9.11 2.88 -14.27
N LYS A 54 -9.65 1.66 -14.15
CA LYS A 54 -10.90 1.28 -14.83
C LYS A 54 -12.11 2.06 -14.31
N LEU A 55 -12.08 2.46 -13.04
CA LEU A 55 -13.10 3.29 -12.42
C LEU A 55 -12.95 4.78 -12.76
N GLY A 56 -11.84 5.17 -13.41
CA GLY A 56 -11.54 6.55 -13.77
C GLY A 56 -11.07 7.40 -12.58
N LEU A 57 -10.51 6.78 -11.53
CA LEU A 57 -9.94 7.50 -10.41
C LEU A 57 -8.70 8.30 -10.83
N VAL A 58 -8.50 9.44 -10.17
CA VAL A 58 -7.40 10.36 -10.48
C VAL A 58 -6.06 9.70 -10.11
N PRO A 59 -5.10 9.59 -11.05
CA PRO A 59 -3.80 8.96 -10.81
C PRO A 59 -2.92 9.69 -9.79
N ASP A 60 -3.27 10.94 -9.46
CA ASP A 60 -2.56 11.80 -8.50
C ASP A 60 -3.34 11.94 -7.17
N SER A 61 -4.17 10.94 -6.85
CA SER A 61 -4.88 10.88 -5.57
C SER A 61 -3.93 10.50 -4.43
N ASP A 62 -4.11 11.14 -3.27
CA ASP A 62 -3.29 10.88 -2.08
C ASP A 62 -3.36 9.41 -1.65
N GLU A 63 -4.52 8.76 -1.81
CA GLU A 63 -4.70 7.35 -1.46
C GLU A 63 -3.86 6.42 -2.34
N ARG A 64 -3.78 6.70 -3.65
CA ARG A 64 -2.92 5.95 -4.57
C ARG A 64 -1.45 6.10 -4.19
N ILE A 65 -1.00 7.33 -3.92
CA ILE A 65 0.40 7.62 -3.54
C ILE A 65 0.76 6.89 -2.25
N ARG A 66 -0.13 6.93 -1.25
CA ARG A 66 0.07 6.26 0.04
C ARG A 66 0.13 4.75 -0.11
N ALA A 67 -0.79 4.16 -0.87
CA ALA A 67 -0.81 2.73 -1.13
C ALA A 67 0.43 2.28 -1.93
N GLY A 68 0.88 3.11 -2.89
CA GLY A 68 2.10 2.90 -3.65
C GLY A 68 3.36 2.93 -2.78
N LEU A 69 3.46 3.89 -1.86
CA LEU A 69 4.55 3.96 -0.87
C LEU A 69 4.57 2.73 0.05
N MET A 70 3.42 2.33 0.57
CA MET A 70 3.32 1.12 1.42
C MET A 70 3.71 -0.14 0.67
N TYR A 71 3.28 -0.27 -0.58
CA TYR A 71 3.69 -1.39 -1.44
C TYR A 71 5.20 -1.35 -1.72
N ALA A 72 5.76 -0.18 -2.05
CA ALA A 72 7.18 -0.02 -2.31
C ALA A 72 8.06 -0.41 -1.11
N ILE A 73 7.69 0.00 0.11
CA ILE A 73 8.44 -0.39 1.32
C ILE A 73 8.35 -1.90 1.53
N ASN A 74 7.15 -2.49 1.43
CA ASN A 74 6.98 -3.93 1.59
C ASN A 74 7.81 -4.71 0.56
N GLU A 75 7.78 -4.33 -0.71
CA GLU A 75 8.54 -5.00 -1.77
C GLU A 75 10.05 -4.86 -1.56
N LEU A 76 10.53 -3.69 -1.13
CA LEU A 76 11.96 -3.48 -0.84
C LEU A 76 12.41 -4.36 0.33
N CYS A 77 11.64 -4.40 1.42
CA CYS A 77 11.89 -5.27 2.56
C CYS A 77 11.86 -6.76 2.16
N LEU A 78 10.87 -7.18 1.37
CA LEU A 78 10.75 -8.56 0.88
C LEU A 78 11.91 -8.96 -0.05
N LYS A 79 12.31 -8.06 -0.96
CA LYS A 79 13.33 -8.35 -1.97
C LYS A 79 14.74 -8.40 -1.38
N ASN A 80 15.06 -7.49 -0.48
CA ASN A 80 16.40 -7.43 0.13
C ASN A 80 16.51 -8.33 1.38
N GLY A 81 15.37 -8.69 1.98
CA GLY A 81 15.33 -9.36 3.29
C GLY A 81 15.57 -8.40 4.47
N ASP A 82 15.57 -7.09 4.22
CA ASP A 82 15.81 -6.06 5.23
C ASP A 82 14.52 -5.72 5.98
N THR A 83 14.62 -5.38 7.28
CA THR A 83 13.49 -4.87 8.06
C THR A 83 13.17 -3.40 7.80
N TYR A 84 14.06 -2.72 7.07
CA TYR A 84 13.98 -1.29 6.75
C TYR A 84 14.39 -0.99 5.32
N THR A 85 14.08 0.23 4.88
CA THR A 85 14.61 0.83 3.67
C THR A 85 15.13 2.24 3.95
N THR A 86 15.72 2.91 2.97
CA THR A 86 16.12 4.33 3.08
C THR A 86 15.28 5.19 2.14
N THR A 87 15.29 6.50 2.35
CA THR A 87 14.42 7.43 1.59
C THR A 87 14.62 7.32 0.09
N GLN A 88 15.86 7.19 -0.37
CA GLN A 88 16.18 7.22 -1.80
C GLN A 88 15.62 6.00 -2.58
N PRO A 89 15.94 4.74 -2.23
CA PRO A 89 15.36 3.58 -2.90
C PRO A 89 13.84 3.52 -2.75
N LEU A 90 13.29 4.00 -1.63
CA LEU A 90 11.84 4.09 -1.45
C LEU A 90 11.19 5.02 -2.48
N ILE A 91 11.71 6.24 -2.64
CA ILE A 91 11.16 7.20 -3.58
C ILE A 91 11.29 6.68 -5.02
N GLU A 92 12.43 6.09 -5.39
CA GLU A 92 12.64 5.50 -6.71
C GLU A 92 11.66 4.36 -7.00
N MET A 93 11.50 3.42 -6.05
CA MET A 93 10.57 2.29 -6.19
C MET A 93 9.11 2.78 -6.24
N ALA A 94 8.72 3.72 -5.37
CA ALA A 94 7.36 4.25 -5.34
C ALA A 94 7.03 5.02 -6.63
N SER A 95 7.94 5.86 -7.13
CA SER A 95 7.79 6.53 -8.42
C SER A 95 7.62 5.52 -9.54
N SER A 96 8.49 4.50 -9.64
CA SER A 96 8.39 3.47 -10.68
C SER A 96 7.05 2.74 -10.64
N VAL A 97 6.58 2.34 -9.45
CA VAL A 97 5.30 1.63 -9.30
C VAL A 97 4.10 2.50 -9.69
N LEU A 98 4.16 3.80 -9.38
CA LEU A 98 3.09 4.75 -9.69
C LEU A 98 3.10 5.14 -11.18
N GLU A 99 4.28 5.25 -11.78
CA GLU A 99 4.48 5.56 -13.20
C GLU A 99 4.17 4.36 -14.11
N ASP A 100 4.42 3.12 -13.68
CA ASP A 100 4.13 1.89 -14.44
C ASP A 100 2.67 1.81 -14.90
N ASN A 101 1.76 2.35 -14.10
CA ASN A 101 0.32 2.31 -14.34
C ASN A 101 -0.28 3.68 -14.70
N SER A 102 0.52 4.76 -14.70
CA SER A 102 0.03 6.07 -15.14
C SER A 102 1.11 6.86 -15.86
N GLU A 103 0.75 7.46 -17.01
CA GLU A 103 1.63 8.37 -17.76
C GLU A 103 1.96 9.68 -17.00
N GLN A 104 1.38 9.88 -15.81
CA GLN A 104 1.63 11.04 -14.96
C GLN A 104 2.82 10.80 -14.03
N GLN A 105 3.82 11.67 -14.16
CA GLN A 105 4.95 11.71 -13.25
C GLN A 105 4.53 12.31 -11.90
N ILE A 106 4.69 11.54 -10.82
CA ILE A 106 4.39 12.00 -9.47
C ILE A 106 5.62 12.71 -8.90
N SER A 107 5.43 13.95 -8.46
CA SER A 107 6.53 14.74 -7.90
C SER A 107 7.04 14.11 -6.60
N GLY A 108 8.36 13.99 -6.45
CA GLY A 108 9.00 13.55 -5.21
C GLY A 108 8.59 14.35 -3.97
N LYS A 109 8.16 15.61 -4.13
CA LYS A 109 7.60 16.42 -3.04
C LYS A 109 6.28 15.85 -2.50
N LYS A 110 5.41 15.33 -3.37
CA LYS A 110 4.15 14.69 -2.95
C LYS A 110 4.43 13.38 -2.23
N LEU A 111 5.33 12.56 -2.76
CA LEU A 111 5.76 11.32 -2.10
C LEU A 111 6.33 11.59 -0.71
N ALA A 112 7.19 12.60 -0.57
CA ALA A 112 7.72 13.00 0.73
C ALA A 112 6.61 13.48 1.68
N ALA A 113 5.66 14.28 1.21
CA ALA A 113 4.53 14.73 2.04
C ALA A 113 3.65 13.55 2.51
N SER A 114 3.32 12.63 1.61
CA SER A 114 2.57 11.41 1.94
C SER A 114 3.32 10.49 2.88
N LEU A 115 4.65 10.38 2.74
CA LEU A 115 5.50 9.61 3.66
C LEU A 115 5.45 10.21 5.09
N VAL A 116 5.51 11.54 5.21
CA VAL A 116 5.35 12.22 6.51
C VAL A 116 3.95 11.97 7.09
N ALA A 117 2.91 11.96 6.26
CA ALA A 117 1.55 11.65 6.71
C ALA A 117 1.45 10.21 7.24
N LEU A 118 2.01 9.23 6.51
CA LEU A 118 2.07 7.84 6.96
C LEU A 118 2.84 7.67 8.27
N ALA A 119 3.90 8.46 8.48
CA ALA A 119 4.67 8.45 9.72
C ALA A 119 3.86 9.01 10.89
N LYS A 120 3.10 10.09 10.68
CA LYS A 120 2.18 10.66 11.68
C LYS A 120 1.06 9.69 12.08
N GLU A 121 0.62 8.85 11.15
CA GLU A 121 -0.37 7.81 11.40
C GLU A 121 0.21 6.54 12.04
N GLY A 122 1.53 6.50 12.24
CA GLY A 122 2.21 5.34 12.85
C GLY A 122 2.23 4.11 11.95
N LYS A 123 2.10 4.26 10.63
CA LYS A 123 2.26 3.17 9.65
C LYS A 123 3.73 2.91 9.31
N VAL A 124 4.57 3.95 9.40
CA VAL A 124 6.01 3.92 9.17
C VAL A 124 6.73 4.65 10.29
N ILE A 125 7.95 4.20 10.60
CA ILE A 125 8.84 4.79 11.58
C ILE A 125 10.12 5.22 10.87
N GLY A 126 10.53 6.48 11.06
CA GLY A 126 11.78 7.01 10.53
C GLY A 126 12.82 7.14 11.65
N GLU A 127 13.96 6.44 11.55
CA GLU A 127 15.05 6.48 12.53
C GLU A 127 16.41 6.48 11.80
N GLU A 128 17.32 7.40 12.15
CA GLU A 128 18.68 7.47 11.59
C GLU A 128 18.78 7.28 10.06
N ASN A 129 17.89 7.95 9.31
CA ASN A 129 17.79 7.87 7.83
C ASN A 129 17.27 6.52 7.28
N ARG A 130 16.69 5.68 8.13
CA ARG A 130 16.01 4.43 7.81
C ARG A 130 14.52 4.58 8.01
N ILE A 131 13.75 3.87 7.20
CA ILE A 131 12.30 3.85 7.18
C ILE A 131 11.87 2.41 7.42
N TYR A 132 11.15 2.19 8.50
CA TYR A 132 10.64 0.89 8.92
C TYR A 132 9.13 0.84 8.78
N LEU A 133 8.60 -0.31 8.39
CA LEU A 133 7.18 -0.58 8.64
C LEU A 133 6.99 -0.77 10.14
N THR A 134 5.99 -0.12 10.73
CA THR A 134 5.75 -0.19 12.19
C THR A 134 5.60 -1.63 12.67
N ARG A 135 4.98 -2.50 11.87
CA ARG A 135 4.85 -3.93 12.20
C ARG A 135 6.21 -4.63 12.29
N LEU A 136 7.13 -4.34 11.38
CA LEU A 136 8.47 -4.95 11.35
C LEU A 136 9.35 -4.40 12.47
N TYR A 137 9.29 -3.08 12.70
CA TYR A 137 9.99 -2.45 13.82
C TYR A 137 9.58 -3.05 15.17
N ASN A 138 8.27 -3.17 15.41
CA ASN A 138 7.77 -3.77 16.64
C ASN A 138 8.19 -5.24 16.77
N ALA A 139 8.21 -6.00 15.68
CA ALA A 139 8.70 -7.37 15.69
C ALA A 139 10.19 -7.45 16.04
N GLU A 140 11.02 -6.55 15.51
CA GLU A 140 12.46 -6.46 15.79
C GLU A 140 12.73 -6.12 17.26
N VAL A 141 12.03 -5.13 17.81
CA VAL A 141 12.14 -4.75 19.23
C VAL A 141 11.73 -5.90 20.14
N GLN A 142 10.65 -6.61 19.83
CA GLN A 142 10.22 -7.75 20.65
C GLN A 142 11.20 -8.92 20.63
N ILE A 143 11.84 -9.19 19.49
CA ILE A 143 12.87 -10.24 19.39
C ILE A 143 14.10 -9.84 20.22
N ALA A 144 14.54 -8.59 20.12
CA ALA A 144 15.68 -8.08 20.89
C ALA A 144 15.43 -8.14 22.41
N ASP A 145 14.23 -7.78 22.86
CA ASP A 145 13.82 -7.89 24.26
C ASP A 145 13.81 -9.34 24.76
N HIS A 146 13.49 -10.31 23.90
CA HIS A 146 13.46 -11.73 24.28
C HIS A 146 14.85 -12.37 24.38
N LEU A 147 15.84 -11.84 23.65
CA LEU A 147 17.23 -12.32 23.66
C LEU A 147 18.06 -11.75 24.82
N ASN A 148 17.64 -10.63 25.39
CA ASN A 148 18.30 -9.98 26.54
C ASN A 148 17.75 -10.44 27.91
N ARG A 149 16.94 -11.49 27.95
CA ARG A 149 16.39 -12.12 29.17
C ARG A 149 17.00 -13.49 29.42
#